data_AF-A0A1B6DWR5-F1
#
_entry.id   AF-A0A1B6DWR5-F1
#
_cell.length_a   1.000
_cell.length_b   1.000
_cell.length_c   1.000
_cell.angle_alpha   90.00
_cell.angle_beta   90.00
_cell.angle_gamma   90.00
#
_symmetry.space_group_name_H-M   'P 1'
#
loop_
_entity.id
_entity.type
_entity.pdbx_description
1 polymer ?
#
loop_
_entity_poly.entity_id
_entity_poly.type
_entity_poly.pdbx_seq_one_letter_code
_entity_poly.pdbx_strand_id
1 'polypeptide(L)'
;KNRALFDTVDVRNCTLFLNDTRYPYHDMQLDMEKGLFSQLYDNYVNFRGDYYGKMNPKPLLSSAAFKKSPLMVVNCNNQEENLRGTSGSIDVKIQIETNT
;
A
#
# COMPACT_ATOMS: atom_id res chain seq x y z
N LYS A 1 14.66 9.19 -20.13
CA LYS A 1 13.81 8.13 -19.50
C LYS A 1 12.53 7.95 -20.32
N ASN A 2 12.14 6.71 -20.62
CA ASN A 2 10.84 6.43 -21.25
C ASN A 2 9.74 6.71 -20.21
N ARG A 3 8.89 7.72 -20.45
CA ARG A 3 7.83 8.13 -19.50
C ARG A 3 6.71 7.11 -19.34
N ALA A 4 6.63 6.12 -20.23
CA ALA A 4 5.66 5.04 -20.15
C ALA A 4 6.10 3.90 -19.20
N LEU A 5 7.37 3.90 -18.77
CA LEU A 5 7.87 2.93 -17.81
C LEU A 5 7.76 3.51 -16.40
N PHE A 6 7.24 2.71 -15.47
CA PHE A 6 7.19 3.09 -14.07
C PHE A 6 8.61 3.27 -13.55
N ASP A 7 8.88 4.44 -12.99
CA ASP A 7 10.09 4.73 -12.23
C ASP A 7 9.75 4.46 -10.77
N THR A 8 10.43 3.51 -10.13
CA THR A 8 10.15 3.15 -8.74
C THR A 8 10.47 4.27 -7.75
N VAL A 9 11.16 5.32 -8.20
CA VAL A 9 11.59 6.51 -7.44
C VAL A 9 12.29 6.14 -6.12
N ASP A 10 12.80 4.92 -6.03
CA ASP A 10 13.39 4.34 -4.83
C ASP A 10 12.53 4.52 -3.56
N VAL A 11 11.21 4.34 -3.71
CA VAL A 11 10.26 4.42 -2.58
C VAL A 11 10.59 3.34 -1.56
N ARG A 12 10.85 3.78 -0.33
CA ARG A 12 11.19 2.97 0.84
C ARG A 12 9.97 2.73 1.72
N ASN A 13 9.20 3.77 2.01
CA ASN A 13 8.01 3.67 2.84
C ASN A 13 6.85 4.45 2.23
N CYS A 14 5.64 3.93 2.41
CA CYS A 14 4.41 4.69 2.22
C CYS A 14 3.54 4.45 3.43
N THR A 15 3.18 5.53 4.09
CA THR A 15 2.41 5.51 5.32
C THR A 15 1.17 6.35 5.14
N LEU A 16 0.02 5.74 5.38
CA LEU A 16 -1.26 6.43 5.53
C LEU A 16 -1.48 6.71 7.01
N PHE A 17 -1.90 7.93 7.32
CA PHE A 17 -2.44 8.29 8.62
C PHE A 17 -3.91 8.62 8.43
N LEU A 18 -4.75 7.95 9.22
CA LEU A 18 -6.15 8.28 9.41
C LEU A 18 -6.25 8.90 10.81
N ASN A 19 -6.44 10.22 10.86
CA ASN A 19 -6.13 11.04 12.04
C ASN A 19 -4.70 10.76 12.54
N ASP A 20 -4.56 10.27 13.77
CA ASP A 20 -3.28 9.91 14.38
C ASP A 20 -2.93 8.42 14.23
N THR A 21 -3.80 7.61 13.61
CA THR A 21 -3.59 6.17 13.44
C THR A 21 -2.82 5.87 12.16
N ARG A 22 -1.74 5.11 12.30
CA ARG A 22 -0.79 4.80 11.25
C ARG A 22 -1.07 3.46 10.54
N TYR A 23 -1.01 3.44 9.22
CA TYR A 23 -1.05 2.24 8.38
C TYR A 23 0.04 2.22 7.30
N PRO A 24 0.76 1.11 7.10
CA PRO A 24 0.89 0.01 8.06
C PRO A 24 1.50 0.50 9.39
N TYR A 25 1.28 -0.26 10.47
CA TYR A 25 1.80 0.10 11.81
C TYR A 25 3.34 0.14 11.86
N HIS A 26 4.01 -0.57 10.95
CA HIS A 26 5.45 -0.62 10.82
C HIS A 26 5.89 -0.19 9.43
N ASP A 27 7.15 0.24 9.32
CA ASP A 27 7.76 0.60 8.05
C ASP A 27 7.82 -0.61 7.12
N MET A 28 7.51 -0.40 5.85
CA MET A 28 7.55 -1.46 4.85
C MET A 28 8.99 -1.78 4.41
N GLN A 29 9.90 -0.79 4.49
CA GLN A 29 11.31 -0.91 4.08
C GLN A 29 11.45 -1.51 2.67
N LEU A 30 10.68 -0.95 1.74
CA LEU A 30 10.60 -1.41 0.36
C LEU A 30 11.94 -1.25 -0.36
N ASP A 31 12.29 -2.29 -1.11
CA ASP A 31 13.41 -2.32 -2.04
C ASP A 31 13.01 -3.19 -3.23
N MET A 32 12.47 -2.56 -4.27
CA MET A 32 11.95 -3.25 -5.46
C MET A 32 13.05 -4.01 -6.22
N GLU A 33 14.29 -3.49 -6.16
CA GLU A 33 15.46 -4.07 -6.82
C GLU A 33 15.92 -5.34 -6.09
N LYS A 34 16.08 -5.27 -4.77
CA LYS A 34 16.43 -6.43 -3.92
C LYS A 34 15.27 -7.39 -3.68
N GLY A 35 14.06 -7.03 -4.12
CA GLY A 35 12.87 -7.88 -4.00
C GLY A 35 12.19 -7.80 -2.63
N LEU A 36 12.47 -6.77 -1.84
CA LEU A 36 11.79 -6.48 -0.58
C LEU A 36 10.47 -5.73 -0.87
N PHE A 37 9.44 -6.45 -1.33
CA PHE A 37 8.12 -5.89 -1.64
C PHE A 37 6.99 -6.91 -1.42
N SER A 38 7.23 -7.98 -0.68
CA SER A 38 6.24 -9.04 -0.42
C SER A 38 4.97 -8.46 0.20
N GLN A 39 5.10 -7.67 1.27
CA GLN A 39 3.95 -7.02 1.93
C GLN A 39 3.13 -6.15 0.96
N LEU A 40 3.82 -5.40 0.08
CA LEU A 40 3.18 -4.57 -0.94
C LEU A 40 2.39 -5.43 -1.95
N TYR A 41 2.98 -6.54 -2.40
CA TYR A 41 2.35 -7.46 -3.33
C TYR A 41 1.19 -8.22 -2.69
N ASP A 42 1.31 -8.65 -1.44
CA ASP A 42 0.27 -9.35 -0.70
C ASP A 42 -0.96 -8.45 -0.50
N ASN A 43 -0.75 -7.19 -0.13
CA ASN A 43 -1.83 -6.20 -0.05
C ASN A 43 -2.54 -6.01 -1.40
N TYR A 44 -1.78 -6.00 -2.50
CA TYR A 44 -2.34 -5.93 -3.86
C TYR A 44 -3.17 -7.17 -4.24
N VAL A 45 -2.68 -8.37 -3.94
CA VAL A 45 -3.37 -9.64 -4.23
C VAL A 45 -4.70 -9.70 -3.46
N ASN A 46 -4.68 -9.33 -2.19
CA ASN A 46 -5.83 -9.43 -1.29
C ASN A 46 -6.85 -8.31 -1.50
N PHE A 47 -6.43 -7.12 -1.99
CA PHE A 47 -7.28 -5.94 -2.18
C PHE A 47 -8.65 -6.25 -2.80
N ARG A 48 -8.68 -7.05 -3.87
CA ARG A 48 -9.95 -7.37 -4.55
C ARG A 48 -10.85 -8.27 -3.72
N GLY A 49 -10.28 -9.19 -2.96
CA GLY A 49 -11.03 -10.06 -2.05
C GLY A 49 -11.61 -9.25 -0.91
N ASP A 50 -10.77 -8.43 -0.27
CA ASP A 50 -11.12 -7.59 0.87
C ASP A 50 -12.19 -6.53 0.51
N TYR A 51 -12.07 -5.89 -0.66
CA TYR A 51 -12.99 -4.83 -1.07
C TYR A 51 -14.31 -5.33 -1.67
N TYR A 52 -14.28 -6.39 -2.49
CA TYR A 52 -15.48 -6.90 -3.18
C TYR A 52 -16.11 -8.14 -2.52
N GLY A 53 -15.54 -8.66 -1.43
CA GLY A 53 -16.01 -9.87 -0.76
C GLY A 53 -15.86 -11.16 -1.59
N LYS A 54 -14.93 -11.18 -2.57
CA LYS A 54 -14.72 -12.36 -3.42
C LYS A 54 -13.79 -13.37 -2.74
N MET A 55 -14.29 -14.58 -2.47
CA MET A 55 -13.45 -15.72 -2.11
C MET A 55 -12.53 -16.07 -3.30
N ASN A 56 -11.21 -16.06 -3.06
CA ASN A 56 -10.14 -16.41 -4.02
C ASN A 56 -9.88 -15.41 -5.15
N PRO A 57 -9.44 -14.16 -4.86
CA PRO A 57 -9.02 -13.24 -5.90
C PRO A 57 -7.77 -13.76 -6.62
N LYS A 58 -7.89 -14.08 -7.91
CA LYS A 58 -6.72 -14.31 -8.77
C LYS A 58 -6.09 -12.95 -9.09
N PRO A 59 -4.80 -12.71 -8.76
CA PRO A 59 -4.17 -11.43 -9.04
C PRO A 59 -4.04 -11.22 -10.55
N LEU A 60 -4.24 -9.98 -11.02
CA LEU A 60 -4.10 -9.65 -12.45
C LEU A 60 -2.64 -9.73 -12.90
N LEU A 61 -1.71 -9.43 -12.00
CA LEU A 61 -0.28 -9.38 -12.28
C LEU A 61 0.41 -10.44 -11.44
N SER A 62 1.34 -11.19 -12.05
CA SER A 62 2.31 -11.98 -11.29
C SER A 62 3.26 -11.06 -10.54
N SER A 63 3.95 -11.57 -9.53
CA SER A 63 4.96 -10.79 -8.77
C SER A 63 6.00 -10.13 -9.68
N ALA A 64 6.46 -10.83 -10.73
CA ALA A 64 7.41 -10.29 -11.71
C ALA A 64 6.81 -9.17 -12.59
N ALA A 65 5.54 -9.28 -12.97
CA ALA A 65 4.85 -8.24 -13.73
C ALA A 65 4.50 -7.03 -12.85
N PHE A 66 4.13 -7.28 -11.59
CA PHE A 66 3.83 -6.26 -10.60
C PHE A 66 5.02 -5.33 -10.35
N LYS A 67 6.25 -5.85 -10.28
CA LYS A 67 7.47 -5.02 -10.14
C LYS A 67 7.59 -3.90 -11.18
N LYS A 68 7.05 -4.10 -12.38
CA LYS A 68 7.14 -3.14 -13.49
C LYS A 68 6.02 -2.09 -13.47
N SER A 69 4.97 -2.32 -12.69
CA SER A 69 3.80 -1.46 -12.59
C SER A 69 3.09 -1.69 -11.24
N PRO A 70 3.75 -1.35 -10.12
CA PRO A 70 3.24 -1.64 -8.80
C PRO A 70 1.99 -0.79 -8.51
N LEU A 71 0.98 -1.42 -7.92
CA LEU A 71 -0.16 -0.76 -7.32
C LEU A 71 -0.02 -0.87 -5.81
N MET A 72 0.19 0.26 -5.15
CA MET A 72 0.37 0.29 -3.71
C MET A 72 -0.98 0.31 -3.01
N VAL A 73 -1.24 -0.73 -2.22
CA VAL A 73 -2.44 -0.87 -1.41
C VAL A 73 -2.05 -0.79 0.06
N VAL A 74 -2.64 0.16 0.78
CA VAL A 74 -2.50 0.27 2.24
C VAL A 74 -3.72 -0.37 2.87
N ASN A 75 -3.53 -1.55 3.46
CA ASN A 75 -4.61 -2.27 4.12
C ASN A 75 -4.97 -1.59 5.45
N CYS A 76 -6.22 -1.15 5.58
CA CYS A 76 -6.78 -0.49 6.76
C CYS A 76 -7.86 -1.34 7.47
N ASN A 77 -7.98 -2.63 7.16
CA ASN A 77 -9.06 -3.47 7.69
C ASN A 77 -9.08 -3.53 9.23
N ASN A 78 -7.92 -3.38 9.87
CA ASN A 78 -7.78 -3.33 11.33
C ASN A 78 -7.88 -1.90 11.87
N GLN A 79 -8.75 -1.09 11.28
CA GLN A 79 -9.02 0.25 11.75
C GLN A 79 -9.94 0.25 12.96
N GLU A 80 -9.70 1.20 13.87
CA GLU A 80 -10.53 1.33 15.06
C GLU A 80 -11.96 1.76 14.68
N GLU A 81 -12.95 1.20 15.38
CA GLU A 81 -14.37 1.52 15.16
C GLU A 81 -14.65 3.02 15.38
N ASN A 82 -13.87 3.67 16.26
CA ASN A 82 -14.01 5.08 16.62
C ASN A 82 -13.08 6.02 15.83
N LEU A 83 -12.72 5.67 14.59
CA LEU A 83 -11.92 6.52 13.69
C LEU A 83 -12.47 7.94 13.53
N ARG A 84 -13.77 8.18 13.68
CA ARG A 84 -14.37 9.51 13.53
C ARG A 84 -14.20 10.42 14.75
N GLY A 85 -13.74 9.87 15.88
CA GLY A 85 -13.61 10.58 17.14
C GLY A 85 -14.88 11.36 17.53
N THR A 86 -14.71 12.46 18.25
CA THR A 86 -15.78 13.39 18.63
C THR A 86 -16.11 14.45 17.56
N SER A 87 -15.23 14.63 16.55
CA SER A 87 -15.33 15.70 15.53
C SER A 87 -16.09 15.29 14.27
N GLY A 88 -16.33 13.99 14.03
CA GLY A 88 -17.10 13.49 12.90
C GLY A 88 -16.37 13.51 11.54
N SER A 89 -15.21 14.14 11.46
CA SER A 89 -14.30 14.17 10.30
C SER A 89 -13.11 13.22 10.48
N ILE A 90 -12.52 12.78 9.36
CA ILE A 90 -11.29 11.99 9.36
C ILE A 90 -10.24 12.77 8.56
N ASP A 91 -9.12 13.07 9.20
CA ASP A 91 -7.95 13.63 8.54
C ASP A 91 -7.19 12.51 7.83
N VAL A 92 -6.90 12.71 6.55
CA VAL A 92 -6.18 11.73 5.73
C VAL A 92 -4.85 12.31 5.31
N LYS A 93 -3.75 11.71 5.79
CA LYS A 93 -2.39 12.11 5.41
C LYS A 93 -1.64 10.94 4.80
N ILE A 94 -1.01 11.17 3.66
CA ILE A 94 -0.13 10.19 3.00
C ILE A 94 1.30 10.72 3.09
N GLN A 95 2.21 9.90 3.62
CA GLN A 95 3.63 10.16 3.65
C GLN A 95 4.35 9.12 2.81
N ILE A 96 5.18 9.60 1.89
CA ILE A 96 6.03 8.77 1.03
C ILE A 96 7.47 9.12 1.35
N GLU A 97 8.26 8.09 1.64
CA GLU A 97 9.69 8.18 1.89
C GLU A 97 10.44 7.47 0.76
N THR A 98 11.47 8.13 0.24
CA THR A 98 12.39 7.61 -0.78
C THR A 98 13.79 7.49 -0.17
N ASN A 99 14.64 6.60 -0.69
CA ASN A 99 16.05 6.58 -0.26
C ASN A 99 16.88 7.74 -0.87
N THR A 100 16.28 8.56 -1.73
CA THR A 100 16.88 9.74 -2.39
C THR A 100 16.54 11.04 -1.70
#